data_AF-A0A2K7SYG9-F1
#
_entry.id   AF-A0A2K7SYG9-F1
#
_cell.length_a   1.000
_cell.length_b   1.000
_cell.length_c   1.000
_cell.angle_alpha   90.00
_cell.angle_beta   90.00
_cell.angle_gamma   90.00
#
_symmetry.space_group_name_H-M   'P 1'
#
loop_
_entity.id
_entity.type
_entity.pdbx_description
1 polymer ?
#
loop_
_entity_poly.entity_id
_entity_poly.type
_entity_poly.pdbx_seq_one_letter_code
_entity_poly.pdbx_strand_id
1 'polypeptide(L)' 'MDKELLARKLYQERVSALVGEQGIDEQVLSQMWENKATPTEAAKAMVSDDAFQGPAWLNRYLNRK' A
#
# COMPACT_ATOMS: atom_id res chain seq x y z
N MET A 1 12.44 -24.78 6.40
CA MET A 1 12.01 -23.48 5.85
C MET A 1 10.99 -22.95 6.83
N ASP A 2 11.24 -21.79 7.43
CA ASP A 2 10.33 -21.22 8.42
C ASP A 2 9.02 -20.79 7.74
N LYS A 3 7.87 -21.16 8.30
CA LYS A 3 6.55 -20.90 7.70
C LYS A 3 6.28 -19.41 7.60
N GLU A 4 6.73 -18.65 8.59
CA GLU A 4 6.56 -17.20 8.62
C GLU A 4 7.43 -16.52 7.55
N LEU A 5 8.67 -17.00 7.39
CA LEU A 5 9.55 -16.52 6.32
C LEU A 5 8.97 -16.79 4.94
N LEU A 6 8.37 -17.98 4.72
CA LEU A 6 7.70 -18.30 3.47
C LEU A 6 6.50 -17.38 3.22
N ALA A 7 5.65 -17.18 4.24
CA ALA A 7 4.49 -16.30 4.13
C ALA A 7 4.91 -14.87 3.80
N ARG A 8 5.98 -14.37 4.42
CA ARG A 8 6.54 -13.03 4.15
C ARG A 8 7.03 -12.90 2.70
N LYS A 9 7.72 -13.92 2.17
CA LYS A 9 8.20 -13.92 0.78
C LYS A 9 7.06 -13.95 -0.23
N LEU A 10 6.08 -14.84 -0.04
CA LEU A 10 4.91 -14.92 -0.92
C LEU A 10 4.11 -13.62 -0.92
N TYR A 11 3.99 -12.98 0.24
CA TYR A 11 3.38 -11.67 0.37
C TYR A 11 4.13 -10.61 -0.44
N GLN A 12 5.44 -10.52 -0.29
CA GLN A 12 6.28 -9.59 -1.05
C GLN A 12 6.21 -9.82 -2.56
N GLU A 13 6.29 -11.08 -3.02
CA GLU A 13 6.14 -11.42 -4.44
C GLU A 13 4.78 -10.99 -4.98
N ARG A 14 3.70 -11.20 -4.21
CA ARG A 14 2.36 -10.79 -4.64
C ARG A 14 2.21 -9.27 -4.70
N VAL A 15 2.75 -8.53 -3.73
CA VAL A 15 2.74 -7.06 -3.76
C VAL A 15 3.55 -6.55 -4.95
N SER A 16 4.75 -7.09 -5.16
CA SER A 16 5.60 -6.75 -6.31
C SER A 16 4.87 -6.94 -7.65
N ALA A 17 4.21 -8.07 -7.84
CA ALA A 17 3.43 -8.36 -9.04
C ALA A 17 2.24 -7.40 -9.25
N LEU A 18 1.70 -6.80 -8.18
CA LEU A 18 0.59 -5.86 -8.24
C LEU A 18 1.04 -4.41 -8.45
N VAL A 19 2.18 -4.03 -7.88
CA VAL A 19 2.79 -2.71 -8.03
C VAL A 19 3.45 -2.56 -9.42
N GLY A 20 3.95 -3.65 -9.99
CA GLY A 20 4.52 -3.66 -11.34
C GLY A 20 5.92 -3.04 -11.37
N GLU A 21 6.20 -2.20 -12.37
CA GLU A 21 7.50 -1.53 -12.52
C GLU A 21 7.71 -0.37 -11.55
N GLN A 22 6.69 -0.01 -10.77
CA GLN A 22 6.83 1.00 -9.72
C GLN A 22 7.67 0.44 -8.57
N GLY A 23 8.55 1.28 -8.01
CA GLY A 23 9.39 0.86 -6.89
C GLY A 23 8.56 0.46 -5.68
N ILE A 24 8.98 -0.59 -4.98
CA ILE A 24 8.36 -0.99 -3.71
C ILE A 24 9.01 -0.16 -2.59
N ASP A 25 8.19 0.59 -1.86
CA ASP A 25 8.63 1.18 -0.59
C ASP A 25 8.67 0.09 0.49
N GLU A 26 9.88 -0.28 0.92
CA GLU A 26 10.10 -1.33 1.92
C GLU A 26 9.57 -0.97 3.31
N GLN A 27 9.50 0.33 3.66
CA GLN A 27 8.91 0.77 4.93
C GLN A 27 7.41 0.54 4.91
N VAL A 28 6.73 0.96 3.83
CA VAL A 28 5.29 0.73 3.64
C VAL A 28 5.00 -0.77 3.57
N LEU A 29 5.81 -1.56 2.86
CA LEU A 29 5.63 -3.02 2.77
C LEU A 29 5.71 -3.71 4.13
N SER A 30 6.62 -3.24 4.99
CA SER A 30 6.82 -3.78 6.34
C SER A 30 5.67 -3.40 7.26
N GLN A 31 5.27 -2.13 7.25
CA GLN A 31 4.11 -1.66 8.01
C GLN A 31 2.82 -2.41 7.62
N MET A 32 2.57 -2.59 6.31
CA MET A 32 1.37 -3.30 5.83
C MET A 32 1.37 -4.77 6.23
N TRP A 33 2.55 -5.40 6.30
CA TRP A 33 2.69 -6.77 6.80
C TRP A 33 2.42 -6.88 8.30
N GLU A 34 2.99 -5.98 9.10
CA GLU A 34 2.75 -5.94 10.55
C GLU A 34 1.28 -5.71 10.86
N ASN A 35 0.61 -4.88 10.06
CA ASN A 35 -0.83 -4.62 10.15
C ASN A 35 -1.70 -5.74 9.58
N LYS A 36 -1.10 -6.83 9.06
CA LYS A 36 -1.80 -7.95 8.42
C LYS A 36 -2.72 -7.54 7.26
N ALA A 37 -2.35 -6.46 6.56
CA ALA A 37 -3.06 -6.01 5.38
C ALA A 37 -2.94 -7.05 4.25
N THR A 38 -3.87 -7.03 3.31
CA THR A 38 -3.80 -7.88 2.12
C THR A 38 -2.75 -7.34 1.13
N PRO A 39 -2.17 -8.19 0.26
CA PRO A 39 -1.25 -7.73 -0.79
C PRO A 39 -1.85 -6.65 -1.69
N THR A 40 -3.16 -6.67 -1.92
CA THR A 40 -3.87 -5.68 -2.73
C THR A 40 -3.97 -4.32 -2.03
N GLU A 41 -4.22 -4.30 -0.72
CA GLU A 41 -4.22 -3.06 0.06
C GLU A 41 -2.81 -2.45 0.13
N ALA A 42 -1.78 -3.29 0.31
CA ALA A 42 -0.40 -2.83 0.30
C ALA A 42 0.03 -2.27 -1.05
N ALA A 43 -0.32 -2.96 -2.15
CA ALA A 43 -0.04 -2.45 -3.49
C ALA A 43 -0.76 -1.13 -3.75
N LYS A 44 -2.02 -0.99 -3.33
CA LYS A 44 -2.73 0.29 -3.42
C LYS A 44 -2.02 1.38 -2.63
N ALA A 45 -1.61 1.13 -1.39
CA ALA A 45 -0.90 2.13 -0.58
C ALA A 45 0.43 2.60 -1.21
N MET A 46 1.07 1.76 -2.03
CA MET A 46 2.30 2.10 -2.77
C MET A 46 2.04 2.85 -4.08
N VAL A 47 0.96 2.51 -4.78
CA VAL A 47 0.59 3.08 -6.09
C VAL A 47 -0.23 4.38 -5.92
N SER A 48 -0.82 4.59 -4.75
CA SER A 48 -1.64 5.77 -4.46
C SER A 48 -0.78 7.03 -4.51
N ASP A 49 -0.75 7.68 -5.67
CA ASP A 49 -0.57 9.11 -5.73
C ASP A 49 -1.75 9.70 -4.96
N ASP A 50 -1.47 10.44 -3.90
CA ASP A 50 -2.39 10.86 -2.83
C ASP A 50 -3.42 11.91 -3.30
N ALA A 51 -3.93 11.76 -4.52
CA ALA A 51 -5.09 12.45 -5.03
C ALA A 51 -6.32 11.83 -4.35
N PHE A 52 -6.52 12.19 -3.09
CA PHE A 52 -7.80 12.05 -2.41
C PHE A 52 -8.91 12.61 -3.33
N GLN A 53 -9.59 11.71 -4.05
CA GLN A 53 -10.80 12.04 -4.81
C GLN A 53 -11.99 12.09 -3.84
N GLY A 54 -11.86 12.95 -2.83
CA GLY A 54 -12.98 13.29 -1.97
C GLY A 54 -14.04 14.07 -2.74
N PRO A 55 -15.28 14.08 -2.26
CA PRO A 55 -16.30 14.97 -2.79
C PRO A 55 -15.81 16.42 -2.83
N ALA A 56 -16.14 17.16 -3.88
CA ALA A 56 -15.68 18.54 -4.07
C ALA A 56 -15.97 19.46 -2.86
N TRP A 57 -17.04 19.18 -2.10
CA TRP A 57 -17.39 19.94 -0.90
C TRP A 57 -16.33 19.83 0.22
N LEU A 58 -15.68 18.67 0.35
CA LEU A 58 -14.71 18.41 1.41
C LEU A 58 -13.38 19.12 1.14
N ASN A 59 -12.92 19.12 -0.12
CA ASN A 59 -11.76 19.91 -0.54
C ASN A 59 -11.96 21.40 -0.30
N ARG A 60 -13.17 21.92 -0.53
CA ARG A 60 -13.51 23.32 -0.28
C ARG A 60 -13.55 23.66 1.21
N TYR A 61 -13.94 22.70 2.05
CA TYR A 61 -14.00 22.86 3.49
C TYR A 61 -12.61 22.88 4.14
N LEU A 62 -11.73 21.94 3.76
CA LEU A 62 -10.38 21.82 4.31
C LEU A 62 -9.46 23.00 3.91
N ASN A 63 -9.70 23.61 2.75
CA ASN A 63 -8.88 24.71 2.22
C ASN A 63 -9.47 26.11 2.45
N ARG A 64 -10.40 26.27 3.40
CA ARG A 64 -10.83 27.62 3.81
C ARG A 64 -9.70 28.33 4.54
N LYS A 65 -9.17 29.38 3.93
CA LYS A 65 -8.38 30.43 4.62
C LYS A 65 -9.32 31.37 5.38
#